data_AF-A0A950RP66-F1
#
_entry.id   AF-A0A950RP66-F1
#
_cell.length_a   1.000
_cell.length_b   1.000
_cell.length_c   1.000
_cell.angle_alpha   90.00
_cell.angle_beta   90.00
_cell.angle_gamma   90.00
#
_symmetry.space_group_name_H-M   'P 1'
#
loop_
_entity.id
_entity.type
_entity.pdbx_description
1 polymer ?
#
loop_
_entity_poly.entity_id
_entity_poly.type
_entity_poly.pdbx_seq_one_letter_code
_entity_poly.pdbx_strand_id
1 'polypeptide(L)'
;MQVEHHPESRLRQYQLTDRAKTFGWPPQRCLVIDDDLGISGAQSSNRPGYQRLVSMLALREVGIVFGLEVSRLARNCLDWYQLLELAAAFNVLIGDEDGLYDPSDFND
;
A
#
# COMPACT_ATOMS: atom_id res chain seq x y z
N MET A 1 -18.14 -20.20 12.98
CA MET A 1 -17.78 -18.82 13.39
C MET A 1 -16.77 -18.29 12.39
N GLN A 2 -17.16 -17.33 11.54
CA GLN A 2 -16.28 -16.42 10.76
C GLN A 2 -17.21 -15.56 9.88
N VAL A 3 -17.11 -14.24 9.75
CA VAL A 3 -16.29 -13.20 10.38
C VAL A 3 -17.01 -11.87 10.08
N GLU A 4 -17.36 -11.11 11.12
CA GLU A 4 -18.03 -9.80 11.06
C GLU A 4 -17.01 -8.65 10.90
N HIS A 5 -16.17 -8.66 9.86
CA HIS A 5 -15.07 -7.67 9.71
C HIS A 5 -15.35 -6.51 8.73
N HIS A 6 -16.58 -6.32 8.27
CA HIS A 6 -16.83 -5.43 7.12
C HIS A 6 -16.93 -3.91 7.38
N PRO A 7 -17.22 -3.36 8.58
CA PRO A 7 -17.29 -1.90 8.74
C PRO A 7 -15.93 -1.24 9.02
N GLU A 8 -15.09 -1.84 9.87
CA GLU A 8 -13.81 -1.22 10.27
C GLU A 8 -12.76 -1.22 9.15
N SER A 9 -12.66 -2.30 8.37
CA SER A 9 -11.69 -2.39 7.26
C SER A 9 -12.00 -1.37 6.16
N ARG A 10 -13.28 -1.11 5.90
CA ARG A 10 -13.72 -0.07 4.95
C ARG A 10 -13.43 1.32 5.50
N LEU A 11 -13.75 1.56 6.78
CA LEU A 11 -13.50 2.84 7.42
C LEU A 11 -12.02 3.23 7.36
N ARG A 12 -11.13 2.28 7.62
CA ARG A 12 -9.67 2.50 7.55
C ARG A 12 -9.16 2.80 6.15
N GLN A 13 -9.70 2.16 5.11
CA GLN A 13 -9.35 2.49 3.73
C GLN A 13 -9.80 3.90 3.31
N TYR A 14 -10.98 4.33 3.79
CA TYR A 14 -11.43 5.70 3.60
C TYR A 14 -10.50 6.70 4.33
N GLN A 15 -10.04 6.38 5.53
CA GLN A 15 -9.08 7.20 6.27
C GLN A 15 -7.75 7.38 5.51
N LEU A 16 -7.21 6.33 4.89
CA LEU A 16 -6.01 6.44 4.05
C LEU A 16 -6.25 7.30 2.80
N THR A 17 -7.42 7.18 2.19
CA THR A 17 -7.80 8.00 1.03
C THR A 17 -7.94 9.48 1.42
N ASP A 18 -8.52 9.75 2.59
CA ASP A 18 -8.63 11.12 3.13
C ASP A 18 -7.26 11.70 3.46
N ARG A 19 -6.33 10.87 3.95
CA ARG A 19 -4.94 11.28 4.19
C ARG A 19 -4.23 11.66 2.89
N ALA A 20 -4.38 10.88 1.82
CA ALA A 20 -3.88 11.27 0.50
C ALA A 20 -4.40 12.65 0.06
N LYS A 21 -5.69 12.95 0.31
CA LYS A 21 -6.27 14.27 0.03
C LYS A 21 -5.65 15.38 0.88
N THR A 22 -5.33 15.13 2.15
CA THR A 22 -4.64 16.14 2.99
C THR A 22 -3.25 16.51 2.47
N PHE A 23 -2.59 15.59 1.75
CA PHE A 23 -1.34 15.86 1.04
C PHE A 23 -1.53 16.46 -0.36
N GLY A 24 -2.77 16.83 -0.72
CA GLY A 24 -3.10 17.49 -1.98
C GLY A 24 -3.40 16.56 -3.15
N TRP A 25 -3.50 15.24 -2.94
CA TRP A 25 -3.87 14.32 -4.01
C TRP A 25 -5.36 14.43 -4.35
N PRO A 26 -5.73 14.58 -5.64
CA PRO A 26 -7.12 14.60 -6.01
C PRO A 26 -7.75 13.22 -5.79
N PRO A 27 -8.99 13.13 -5.30
CA PRO A 27 -9.66 11.85 -5.05
C PRO A 27 -9.68 10.91 -6.27
N GLN A 28 -9.77 11.48 -7.48
CA GLN A 28 -9.79 10.73 -8.73
C GLN A 28 -8.47 10.03 -9.06
N ARG A 29 -7.37 10.42 -8.40
CA ARG A 29 -6.05 9.77 -8.51
C ARG A 29 -5.72 8.89 -7.30
N CYS A 30 -6.64 8.77 -6.35
CA CYS A 30 -6.50 7.84 -5.24
C CYS A 30 -7.09 6.49 -5.65
N LEU A 31 -6.24 5.51 -5.90
CA LEU A 31 -6.66 4.14 -6.18
C LEU A 31 -6.56 3.30 -4.90
N VAL A 32 -7.67 2.71 -4.48
CA VAL A 32 -7.68 1.71 -3.41
C VAL A 32 -7.49 0.33 -4.04
N ILE A 33 -6.48 -0.41 -3.57
CA ILE A 33 -6.23 -1.81 -3.95
C ILE A 33 -6.64 -2.68 -2.76
N ASP A 34 -7.81 -3.32 -2.84
CA ASP A 34 -8.36 -4.19 -1.80
C ASP A 34 -8.39 -5.67 -2.19
N ASP A 35 -7.84 -6.01 -3.37
CA ASP A 35 -7.87 -7.36 -3.96
C ASP A 35 -7.23 -8.45 -3.07
N ASP A 36 -6.35 -8.07 -2.14
CA ASP A 36 -5.66 -8.99 -1.22
C ASP A 36 -6.39 -9.15 0.14
N LEU A 37 -7.50 -8.43 0.39
CA LEU A 37 -8.31 -8.56 1.61
C LEU A 37 -9.05 -9.90 1.63
N GLY A 38 -8.84 -10.67 2.70
CA GLY A 38 -9.52 -11.96 2.90
C GLY A 38 -8.81 -13.17 2.28
N ILE A 39 -7.70 -12.97 1.54
CA ILE A 39 -6.83 -14.09 1.13
C ILE A 39 -6.09 -14.59 2.38
N SER A 40 -6.57 -15.67 2.98
CA SER A 40 -5.90 -16.35 4.09
C SER A 40 -4.56 -16.95 3.61
N GLY A 41 -3.57 -17.05 4.51
CA GLY A 41 -2.19 -17.42 4.19
C GLY A 41 -1.99 -18.77 3.48
N ALA A 42 -3.04 -19.59 3.33
CA ALA A 42 -3.00 -20.88 2.62
C ALA A 42 -3.11 -20.76 1.08
N GLN A 43 -3.56 -19.62 0.54
CA GLN A 43 -3.66 -19.36 -0.90
C GLN A 43 -2.64 -18.30 -1.36
N SER A 44 -1.40 -18.43 -0.88
CA SER A 44 -0.32 -17.44 -0.99
C SER A 44 0.25 -17.23 -2.40
N SER A 45 -0.22 -17.95 -3.42
CA SER A 45 0.39 -17.95 -4.75
C SER A 45 -0.18 -16.92 -5.73
N ASN A 46 -1.30 -16.26 -5.41
CA ASN A 46 -1.92 -15.30 -6.32
C ASN A 46 -2.30 -14.00 -5.58
N ARG A 47 -1.41 -13.01 -5.61
CA ARG A 47 -1.58 -11.67 -5.01
C ARG A 47 -1.78 -10.62 -6.11
N PRO A 48 -2.95 -10.58 -6.76
CA PRO A 48 -3.18 -9.69 -7.89
C PRO A 48 -3.07 -8.21 -7.49
N GLY A 49 -3.45 -7.85 -6.25
CA GLY A 49 -3.34 -6.48 -5.76
C GLY A 49 -1.89 -6.01 -5.66
N TYR A 50 -1.03 -6.82 -5.04
CA TYR A 50 0.40 -6.52 -4.94
C TYR A 50 1.10 -6.47 -6.31
N GLN A 51 0.80 -7.43 -7.19
CA GLN A 51 1.37 -7.43 -8.55
C GLN A 51 0.96 -6.19 -9.36
N ARG A 52 -0.28 -5.74 -9.20
CA ARG A 52 -0.78 -4.50 -9.80
C ARG A 52 -0.03 -3.28 -9.25
N LEU A 53 0.14 -3.20 -7.93
CA LEU A 53 0.91 -2.12 -7.29
C LEU A 53 2.34 -2.05 -7.83
N VAL A 54 3.05 -3.18 -7.87
CA VAL A 54 4.41 -3.28 -8.41
C VAL A 54 4.47 -2.83 -9.87
N SER A 55 3.48 -3.22 -10.67
CA SER A 55 3.40 -2.80 -12.08
C SER A 55 3.22 -1.29 -12.22
N MET A 56 2.33 -0.68 -11.41
CA MET A 56 2.11 0.77 -11.43
C MET A 56 3.34 1.55 -10.95
N LEU A 57 4.06 1.03 -9.95
CA LEU A 57 5.35 1.57 -9.51
C LEU A 57 6.37 1.53 -10.65
N ALA A 58 6.52 0.38 -11.32
CA ALA A 58 7.44 0.20 -12.43
C ALA A 58 7.11 1.10 -13.64
N LEU A 59 5.83 1.39 -13.86
CA LEU A 59 5.36 2.32 -14.89
C LEU A 59 5.44 3.79 -14.48
N ARG A 60 5.87 4.09 -13.24
CA ARG A 60 5.99 5.45 -12.67
C ARG A 60 4.66 6.20 -12.63
N GLU A 61 3.57 5.48 -12.41
CA GLU A 61 2.23 6.04 -12.30
C GLU A 61 1.84 6.40 -10.85
N VAL A 62 2.71 6.06 -9.90
CA VAL A 62 2.49 6.21 -8.46
C VAL A 62 3.48 7.21 -7.89
N GLY A 63 3.00 8.21 -7.14
CA GLY A 63 3.85 9.13 -6.39
C GLY A 63 3.86 8.86 -4.87
N ILE A 64 2.87 8.13 -4.37
CA ILE A 64 2.79 7.74 -2.96
C ILE A 64 1.98 6.44 -2.79
N VAL A 65 2.41 5.58 -1.86
CA VAL A 65 1.70 4.36 -1.45
C VAL A 65 1.30 4.49 0.01
N PHE A 66 0.01 4.32 0.31
CA PHE A 66 -0.49 4.30 1.69
C PHE A 66 -0.81 2.87 2.14
N GLY A 67 -0.38 2.51 3.36
CA GLY A 67 -0.67 1.23 3.99
C GLY A 67 -1.04 1.39 5.46
N LEU A 68 -2.01 0.61 5.96
CA LEU A 68 -2.39 0.63 7.39
C LEU A 68 -1.27 0.09 8.29
N GLU A 69 -0.62 -0.97 7.83
CA GLU A 69 0.65 -1.44 8.37
C GLU A 69 1.52 -1.66 7.15
N VAL A 70 2.35 -0.67 6.84
CA VAL A 70 3.23 -0.67 5.67
C VAL A 70 4.11 -1.93 5.63
N SER A 71 4.51 -2.43 6.80
CA SER A 71 5.19 -3.73 6.98
C SER A 71 4.37 -4.95 6.57
N ARG A 72 3.04 -4.85 6.47
CA ARG A 72 2.12 -5.93 6.06
C ARG A 72 1.67 -5.86 4.61
N LEU A 73 1.99 -4.78 3.88
CA LEU A 73 1.82 -4.73 2.42
C LEU A 73 2.62 -5.85 1.74
N ALA A 74 3.76 -6.17 2.33
CA ALA A 74 4.59 -7.30 1.99
C ALA A 74 4.42 -8.39 3.06
N ARG A 75 3.87 -9.55 2.66
CA ARG A 75 3.67 -10.67 3.59
C ARG A 75 4.97 -11.42 3.92
N ASN A 76 6.06 -11.09 3.23
CA ASN A 76 7.40 -11.64 3.43
C ASN A 76 8.45 -10.54 3.23
N CYS A 77 9.67 -10.73 3.74
CA CYS A 77 10.73 -9.73 3.63
C CYS A 77 11.13 -9.43 2.17
N LEU A 78 11.00 -10.40 1.26
CA LEU A 78 11.40 -10.23 -0.14
C LEU A 78 10.49 -9.25 -0.90
N ASP A 79 9.18 -9.41 -0.77
CA ASP A 79 8.18 -8.48 -1.30
C ASP A 79 8.39 -7.07 -0.70
N TRP A 80 8.80 -7.01 0.58
CA TRP A 80 9.04 -5.74 1.26
C TRP A 80 10.23 -5.01 0.67
N TYR A 81 11.37 -5.70 0.54
CA TYR A 81 12.57 -5.14 -0.09
C TYR A 81 12.31 -4.77 -1.54
N GLN A 82 11.60 -5.60 -2.31
CA GLN A 82 11.25 -5.29 -3.70
C GLN A 82 10.44 -3.99 -3.80
N LEU A 83 9.43 -3.82 -2.94
CA LEU A 83 8.62 -2.60 -2.91
C LEU A 83 9.49 -1.37 -2.59
N LEU A 84 10.34 -1.47 -1.56
CA LEU A 84 11.24 -0.39 -1.15
C LEU A 84 12.23 -0.02 -2.25
N GLU A 85 12.84 -1.01 -2.91
CA GLU A 85 13.77 -0.78 -4.02
C GLU A 85 13.10 -0.03 -5.17
N LEU A 86 11.89 -0.45 -5.57
CA LEU A 86 11.14 0.22 -6.63
C LEU A 86 10.71 1.62 -6.22
N ALA A 87 10.26 1.78 -4.98
CA ALA A 87 9.82 3.07 -4.47
C ALA A 87 10.98 4.07 -4.40
N ALA A 88 12.13 3.66 -3.88
CA ALA A 88 13.36 4.46 -3.87
C ALA A 88 13.83 4.79 -5.29
N ALA A 89 13.80 3.82 -6.22
CA ALA A 89 14.24 4.02 -7.60
C ALA A 89 13.36 5.02 -8.38
N PHE A 90 12.08 5.16 -8.01
CA PHE A 90 11.11 5.99 -8.73
C PHE A 90 10.60 7.18 -7.92
N ASN A 91 11.26 7.52 -6.80
CA ASN A 91 10.88 8.63 -5.90
C ASN A 91 9.42 8.53 -5.43
N VAL A 92 9.01 7.32 -5.05
CA VAL A 92 7.66 7.06 -4.53
C VAL A 92 7.72 7.07 -3.02
N LEU A 93 6.91 7.92 -2.41
CA LEU A 93 6.79 7.99 -0.96
C LEU A 93 5.97 6.83 -0.44
N ILE A 94 6.23 6.43 0.80
CA ILE A 94 5.41 5.45 1.52
C ILE A 94 4.81 6.14 2.72
N GLY A 95 3.51 5.93 2.97
CA GLY A 95 2.80 6.54 4.08
C GLY A 95 1.96 5.55 4.86
N ASP A 96 1.76 5.83 6.13
CA ASP A 96 0.81 5.15 7.00
C ASP A 96 -0.03 6.16 7.80
N GLU A 97 -0.69 5.69 8.86
CA GLU A 97 -1.47 6.53 9.77
C GLU A 97 -0.59 7.50 10.59
N ASP A 98 0.71 7.21 10.74
CA ASP A 98 1.62 7.95 11.61
C ASP A 98 2.46 8.96 10.82
N GLY A 99 2.92 8.61 9.60
CA GLY A 99 3.86 9.44 8.86
C GLY A 99 3.97 9.19 7.36
N LEU A 100 4.88 9.94 6.74
CA LEU A 100 5.39 9.72 5.39
C LEU A 100 6.88 9.42 5.49
N TYR A 101 7.32 8.45 4.71
CA TYR A 101 8.69 7.96 4.66
C TYR A 101 9.15 8.01 3.21
N ASP A 102 10.39 8.45 3.00
CA ASP A 102 11.06 8.37 1.71
C ASP A 102 11.97 7.14 1.71
N PRO A 103 11.66 6.09 0.94
CA PRO A 103 12.51 4.89 0.87
C PRO A 103 13.92 5.15 0.32
N SER A 104 14.15 6.28 -0.35
CA SER A 104 15.47 6.69 -0.80
C SER A 104 16.31 7.35 0.30
N ASP A 105 15.66 7.81 1.38
CA ASP A 105 16.31 8.36 2.56
C ASP A 105 16.47 7.25 3.61
N PHE A 106 17.58 6.51 3.51
CA PHE A 106 17.95 5.46 4.47
C PHE A 106 18.40 6.03 5.84
N ASN A 107 18.28 7.33 6.05
CA ASN A 107 18.73 8.05 7.24
C ASN A 107 17.51 8.53 8.06
N ASP A 108 16.93 7.63 8.89
CA ASP A 108 16.18 8.02 10.09
C ASP A 108 16.53 7.07 11.25
#